data_AF-A0A2N4YS22-F1
#
_entry.id   AF-A0A2N4YS22-F1
#
_cell.length_a   1.000
_cell.length_b   1.000
_cell.length_c   1.000
_cell.angle_alpha   90.00
_cell.angle_beta   90.00
_cell.angle_gamma   90.00
#
_symmetry.space_group_name_H-M   'P 1'
#
loop_
_entity.id
_entity.type
_entity.pdbx_description
1 polymer ?
#
loop_
_entity_poly.entity_id
_entity_poly.type
_entity_poly.pdbx_seq_one_letter_code
_entity_poly.pdbx_strand_id
1 'polypeptide(L)'
;LDNNTISAGESNLKTNSVLYGAYVISSGNIDAAGTVTAERVDVADYVWASGNISSNYVHSTGNIDADGQINANEFVYINGQANVGWGCSPNGLQGRTSEGAILSCVNGLWQSSSARIERTQFLVSSGSNYGDICQSNINSNGMAAQGWVASGSDACTEDGNDCSVDNVRCFAIRIVN
;
A
#
# COMPACT_ATOMS: atom_id res chain seq x y z
N LEU A 1 52.57 -26.09 -29.26
CA LEU A 1 51.43 -25.35 -29.84
C LEU A 1 50.81 -26.27 -30.87
N ASP A 2 49.51 -26.57 -30.76
CA ASP A 2 48.81 -27.24 -31.85
C ASP A 2 48.52 -26.23 -32.97
N ASN A 3 48.13 -26.72 -34.16
CA ASN A 3 47.84 -25.86 -35.30
C ASN A 3 46.53 -25.04 -35.14
N ASN A 4 45.85 -25.13 -33.99
CA ASN A 4 44.54 -24.53 -33.73
C ASN A 4 44.56 -23.47 -32.63
N THR A 5 45.73 -23.18 -32.05
CA THR A 5 45.88 -22.20 -30.96
C THR A 5 46.63 -20.96 -31.45
N ILE A 6 45.98 -19.79 -31.36
CA ILE A 6 46.63 -18.49 -31.51
C ILE A 6 47.00 -18.00 -30.10
N SER A 7 48.28 -17.72 -29.84
CA SER A 7 48.77 -17.18 -28.57
C SER A 7 49.46 -15.84 -28.80
N ALA A 8 49.01 -14.79 -28.10
CA ALA A 8 49.64 -13.46 -28.12
C ALA A 8 50.59 -13.24 -26.92
N GLY A 9 50.72 -14.20 -25.99
CA GLY A 9 51.46 -14.01 -24.75
C GLY A 9 50.93 -12.83 -23.94
N GLU A 10 51.81 -11.91 -23.55
CA GLU A 10 51.47 -10.65 -22.87
C GLU A 10 51.05 -9.52 -23.84
N SER A 11 50.99 -9.81 -25.15
CA SER A 11 50.56 -8.84 -26.16
C SER A 11 49.06 -8.92 -26.47
N ASN A 12 48.54 -7.88 -27.12
CA ASN A 12 47.14 -7.80 -27.50
C ASN A 12 46.83 -8.59 -28.79
N LEU A 13 45.64 -9.21 -28.85
CA LEU A 13 45.05 -9.71 -30.09
C LEU A 13 44.17 -8.60 -30.72
N LYS A 14 44.52 -8.13 -31.91
CA LYS A 14 43.75 -7.12 -32.65
C LYS A 14 43.11 -7.72 -33.89
N THR A 15 41.80 -7.59 -34.05
CA THR A 15 41.06 -7.95 -35.27
C THR A 15 40.63 -6.69 -36.02
N ASN A 16 40.65 -6.71 -37.36
CA ASN A 16 40.23 -5.55 -38.16
C ASN A 16 38.70 -5.32 -38.17
N SER A 17 37.89 -6.32 -37.77
CA SER A 17 36.44 -6.19 -37.77
C SER A 17 35.79 -6.98 -36.62
N VAL A 18 35.81 -8.31 -36.66
CA VAL A 18 35.08 -9.17 -35.70
C VAL A 18 35.95 -10.31 -35.21
N LEU A 19 35.78 -10.69 -33.94
CA LEU A 19 36.23 -11.96 -33.38
C LEU A 19 35.03 -12.92 -33.33
N TYR A 20 35.07 -13.99 -34.12
CA TYR A 20 34.09 -15.07 -34.06
C TYR A 20 34.63 -16.18 -33.17
N GLY A 21 33.89 -16.52 -32.12
CA GLY A 21 34.19 -17.64 -31.24
C GLY A 21 32.91 -18.22 -30.68
N ALA A 22 32.88 -19.54 -30.47
CA ALA A 22 31.77 -20.18 -29.77
C ALA A 22 31.65 -19.67 -28.32
N TYR A 23 32.79 -19.36 -27.70
CA TYR A 23 32.90 -18.75 -26.38
C TYR A 23 34.05 -17.75 -26.35
N VAL A 24 33.90 -16.69 -25.55
CA VAL A 24 34.97 -15.79 -25.15
C VAL A 24 35.03 -15.83 -23.63
N ILE A 25 36.16 -16.28 -23.08
CA ILE A 25 36.38 -16.35 -21.64
C ILE A 25 37.43 -15.30 -21.29
N SER A 26 37.07 -14.36 -20.40
CA SER A 26 37.99 -13.39 -19.82
C SER A 26 38.11 -13.66 -18.33
N SER A 27 39.34 -13.70 -17.81
CA SER A 27 39.59 -13.71 -16.36
C SER A 27 39.63 -12.30 -15.76
N GLY A 28 39.49 -11.27 -16.61
CA GLY A 28 39.43 -9.87 -16.20
C GLY A 28 38.19 -9.20 -16.78
N ASN A 29 38.24 -7.87 -16.88
CA ASN A 29 37.14 -7.08 -17.39
C ASN A 29 36.91 -7.33 -18.88
N ILE A 30 35.67 -7.08 -19.33
CA ILE A 30 35.32 -6.95 -20.73
C ILE A 30 34.86 -5.51 -20.93
N ASP A 31 35.75 -4.68 -21.47
CA ASP A 31 35.43 -3.28 -21.75
C ASP A 31 34.86 -3.14 -23.17
N ALA A 32 33.61 -2.69 -23.26
CA ALA A 32 32.94 -2.45 -24.53
C ALA A 32 32.52 -0.98 -24.61
N ALA A 33 32.97 -0.27 -25.65
CA ALA A 33 32.56 1.12 -25.90
C ALA A 33 31.14 1.22 -26.51
N GLY A 34 30.61 0.09 -27.00
CA GLY A 34 29.28 -0.01 -27.59
C GLY A 34 28.40 -1.01 -26.86
N THR A 35 27.38 -1.52 -27.56
CA THR A 35 26.41 -2.46 -26.99
C THR A 35 27.00 -3.86 -26.80
N VAL A 36 26.76 -4.46 -25.64
CA VAL A 36 26.90 -5.90 -25.42
C VAL A 36 25.52 -6.53 -25.54
N THR A 37 25.30 -7.32 -26.58
CA THR A 37 24.05 -8.09 -26.76
C THR A 37 24.31 -9.53 -26.36
N ALA A 38 23.50 -10.04 -25.42
CA ALA A 38 23.53 -11.43 -25.00
C ALA A 38 22.10 -11.90 -24.73
N GLU A 39 21.84 -13.19 -24.93
CA GLU A 39 20.56 -13.80 -24.54
C GLU A 39 20.36 -13.78 -23.01
N ARG A 40 21.47 -13.89 -22.27
CA ARG A 40 21.52 -13.88 -20.80
C ARG A 40 22.86 -13.33 -20.33
N VAL A 41 22.82 -12.53 -19.26
CA VAL A 41 24.01 -12.10 -18.52
C VAL A 41 23.79 -12.49 -17.06
N ASP A 42 24.67 -13.33 -16.53
CA ASP A 42 24.68 -13.70 -15.12
C ASP A 42 25.70 -12.84 -14.38
N VAL A 43 25.24 -12.03 -13.44
CA VAL A 43 26.08 -11.15 -12.62
C VAL A 43 26.07 -11.67 -11.19
N ALA A 44 27.24 -11.97 -10.64
CA ALA A 44 27.36 -12.63 -9.34
C ALA A 44 27.25 -11.67 -8.15
N ASP A 45 27.51 -10.37 -8.35
CA ASP A 45 27.56 -9.38 -7.28
C ASP A 45 26.54 -8.26 -7.53
N TYR A 46 26.90 -7.22 -8.29
CA TYR A 46 26.00 -6.10 -8.57
C TYR A 46 26.02 -5.67 -10.03
N VAL A 47 24.89 -5.09 -10.47
CA VAL A 47 24.78 -4.36 -11.73
C VAL A 47 24.87 -2.87 -11.42
N TRP A 48 25.89 -2.19 -11.94
CA TRP A 48 26.02 -0.73 -11.81
C TRP A 48 25.72 -0.07 -13.15
N ALA A 49 24.64 0.70 -13.20
CA ALA A 49 24.23 1.47 -14.37
C ALA A 49 24.15 2.95 -14.00
N SER A 50 24.79 3.82 -14.77
CA SER A 50 24.67 5.28 -14.62
C SER A 50 23.40 5.85 -15.25
N GLY A 51 22.71 5.04 -16.05
CA GLY A 51 21.44 5.37 -16.70
C GLY A 51 20.33 4.40 -16.30
N ASN A 52 19.46 4.10 -17.25
CA ASN A 52 18.27 3.29 -16.99
C ASN A 52 18.57 1.79 -16.97
N ILE A 53 17.89 1.06 -16.08
CA ILE A 53 17.71 -0.39 -16.18
C ILE A 53 16.29 -0.62 -16.69
N SER A 54 16.15 -1.06 -17.94
CA SER A 54 14.85 -1.41 -18.53
C SER A 54 14.69 -2.91 -18.52
N SER A 55 13.72 -3.42 -17.75
CA SER A 55 13.44 -4.85 -17.64
C SER A 55 11.94 -5.11 -17.69
N ASN A 56 11.55 -6.22 -18.30
CA ASN A 56 10.17 -6.71 -18.26
C ASN A 56 9.78 -7.22 -16.86
N TYR A 57 10.76 -7.68 -16.08
CA TYR A 57 10.55 -8.24 -14.75
C TYR A 57 11.74 -7.98 -13.85
N VAL A 58 11.48 -7.43 -12.66
CA VAL A 58 12.48 -7.20 -11.63
C VAL A 58 12.07 -8.02 -10.40
N HIS A 59 12.89 -9.00 -10.04
CA HIS A 59 12.71 -9.82 -8.85
C HIS A 59 13.87 -9.57 -7.89
N SER A 60 13.58 -8.89 -6.78
CA SER A 60 14.52 -8.71 -5.68
C SER A 60 14.12 -9.60 -4.51
N THR A 61 15.08 -10.32 -3.96
CA THR A 61 14.90 -11.08 -2.70
C THR A 61 15.17 -10.20 -1.46
N GLY A 62 15.53 -8.94 -1.68
CA GLY A 62 15.76 -7.95 -0.63
C GLY A 62 14.94 -6.69 -0.88
N ASN A 63 15.48 -5.54 -0.46
CA ASN A 63 14.81 -4.26 -0.61
C ASN A 63 14.98 -3.71 -2.03
N ILE A 64 14.06 -2.84 -2.43
CA ILE A 64 14.24 -1.90 -3.54
C ILE A 64 14.26 -0.52 -2.91
N ASP A 65 15.43 0.14 -2.96
CA ASP A 65 15.59 1.51 -2.50
C ASP A 65 15.51 2.47 -3.69
N ALA A 66 14.79 3.56 -3.52
CA ALA A 66 14.58 4.56 -4.55
C ALA A 66 14.58 5.95 -3.90
N ASP A 67 15.61 6.74 -4.23
CA ASP A 67 15.72 8.14 -3.77
C ASP A 67 14.55 9.01 -4.27
N GLY A 68 13.93 8.61 -5.39
CA GLY A 68 12.83 9.31 -6.04
C GLY A 68 11.47 8.67 -5.80
N GLN A 69 10.60 8.78 -6.81
CA GLN A 69 9.26 8.22 -6.76
C GLN A 69 9.22 6.80 -7.33
N ILE A 70 8.44 5.93 -6.71
CA ILE A 70 8.01 4.67 -7.32
C ILE A 70 6.70 4.94 -8.06
N ASN A 71 6.72 4.82 -9.39
CA ASN A 71 5.54 4.96 -10.23
C ASN A 71 5.10 3.57 -10.71
N ALA A 72 3.91 3.14 -10.30
CA ALA A 72 3.24 1.95 -10.80
C ALA A 72 2.06 2.37 -11.68
N ASN A 73 2.00 1.86 -12.91
CA ASN A 73 0.94 2.22 -13.86
C ASN A 73 -0.46 1.74 -13.42
N GLU A 74 -0.52 0.61 -12.71
CA GLU A 74 -1.78 -0.01 -12.30
C GLU A 74 -1.91 -0.03 -10.78
N PHE A 75 -1.35 -1.03 -10.10
CA PHE A 75 -1.48 -1.19 -8.65
C PHE A 75 -0.15 -1.62 -8.01
N VAL A 76 0.04 -1.25 -6.73
CA VAL A 76 1.09 -1.80 -5.88
C VAL A 76 0.48 -2.86 -4.96
N TYR A 77 0.93 -4.10 -5.12
CA TYR A 77 0.54 -5.19 -4.24
C TYR A 77 1.49 -5.28 -3.04
N ILE A 78 0.99 -4.96 -1.85
CA ILE A 78 1.75 -5.11 -0.60
C ILE A 78 1.38 -6.44 0.04
N ASN A 79 2.31 -7.39 0.04
CA ASN A 79 2.05 -8.72 0.57
C ASN A 79 2.00 -8.74 2.11
N GLY A 80 2.79 -7.88 2.76
CA GLY A 80 2.82 -7.77 4.22
C GLY A 80 1.47 -7.35 4.78
N GLN A 81 0.98 -8.10 5.77
CA GLN A 81 -0.27 -7.82 6.47
C GLN A 81 0.00 -7.36 7.90
N ALA A 82 -0.83 -6.45 8.39
CA ALA A 82 -0.77 -5.96 9.76
C ALA A 82 -2.18 -5.73 10.32
N ASN A 83 -2.27 -5.67 11.65
CA ASN A 83 -3.49 -5.33 12.35
C ASN A 83 -3.39 -3.91 12.93
N VAL A 84 -4.51 -3.20 12.97
CA VAL A 84 -4.59 -1.87 13.59
C VAL A 84 -4.16 -1.95 15.05
N GLY A 85 -3.37 -0.98 15.50
CA GLY A 85 -2.84 -0.89 16.85
C GLY A 85 -1.63 -1.79 17.12
N TRP A 86 -1.17 -2.61 16.17
CA TRP A 86 0.08 -3.35 16.32
C TRP A 86 1.30 -2.44 16.10
N GLY A 87 2.43 -2.80 16.72
CA GLY A 87 3.69 -2.08 16.58
C GLY A 87 4.22 -2.07 15.15
N CYS A 88 4.82 -0.95 14.73
CA CYS A 88 5.42 -0.78 13.42
C CYS A 88 6.63 0.16 13.47
N SER A 89 7.57 -0.01 12.54
CA SER A 89 8.74 0.85 12.39
C SER A 89 9.37 0.67 11.00
N PRO A 90 9.90 1.72 10.36
CA PRO A 90 9.83 3.12 10.80
C PRO A 90 8.43 3.73 10.62
N ASN A 91 8.21 4.91 11.21
CA ASN A 91 7.04 5.71 10.87
C ASN A 91 7.02 6.02 9.36
N GLY A 92 5.84 6.02 8.76
CA GLY A 92 5.65 6.28 7.33
C GLY A 92 5.52 5.03 6.45
N LEU A 93 5.77 3.82 6.99
CA LEU A 93 5.49 2.58 6.26
C LEU A 93 4.02 2.50 5.85
N GLN A 94 3.78 2.03 4.64
CA GLN A 94 2.45 1.71 4.13
C GLN A 94 2.26 0.19 4.14
N GLY A 95 1.11 -0.27 4.60
CA GLY A 95 0.77 -1.69 4.75
C GLY A 95 -0.70 -1.94 4.49
N ARG A 96 -1.17 -3.16 4.75
CA ARG A 96 -2.60 -3.48 4.65
C ARG A 96 -3.09 -4.46 5.70
N THR A 97 -4.39 -4.51 5.93
CA THR A 97 -5.04 -5.60 6.67
C THR A 97 -5.17 -6.85 5.79
N SER A 98 -5.58 -7.98 6.38
CA SER A 98 -5.91 -9.22 5.66
C SER A 98 -7.00 -9.01 4.60
N GLU A 99 -7.97 -8.13 4.87
CA GLU A 99 -9.08 -7.76 3.99
C GLU A 99 -8.67 -6.78 2.89
N GLY A 100 -7.44 -6.23 2.96
CA GLY A 100 -6.90 -5.32 1.95
C GLY A 100 -7.09 -3.83 2.26
N ALA A 101 -7.55 -3.46 3.46
CA ALA A 101 -7.63 -2.05 3.86
C ALA A 101 -6.21 -1.47 4.07
N ILE A 102 -5.95 -0.27 3.55
CA ILE A 102 -4.62 0.37 3.64
C ILE A 102 -4.35 0.88 5.07
N LEU A 103 -3.11 0.69 5.51
CA LEU A 103 -2.60 1.07 6.82
C LEU A 103 -1.38 1.98 6.66
N SER A 104 -1.20 2.89 7.61
CA SER A 104 0.01 3.71 7.73
C SER A 104 0.62 3.54 9.11
N CYS A 105 1.94 3.42 9.17
CA CYS A 105 2.67 3.40 10.43
C CYS A 105 2.82 4.81 10.99
N VAL A 106 2.13 5.13 12.07
CA VAL A 106 2.12 6.47 12.69
C VAL A 106 2.38 6.34 14.17
N ASN A 107 3.40 7.05 14.67
CA ASN A 107 3.84 7.02 16.06
C ASN A 107 4.10 5.59 16.59
N GLY A 108 4.68 4.74 15.74
CA GLY A 108 5.05 3.37 16.08
C GLY A 108 3.90 2.36 16.08
N LEU A 109 2.69 2.76 15.64
CA LEU A 109 1.53 1.88 15.56
C LEU A 109 0.90 1.90 14.17
N TRP A 110 0.43 0.75 13.70
CA TRP A 110 -0.36 0.66 12.48
C TRP A 110 -1.71 1.31 12.69
N GLN A 111 -2.00 2.34 11.92
CA GLN A 111 -3.27 3.06 11.94
C GLN A 111 -4.02 2.84 10.63
N SER A 112 -5.34 2.78 10.69
CA SER A 112 -6.14 2.82 9.48
C SER A 112 -5.97 4.18 8.81
N SER A 113 -5.88 4.20 7.48
CA SER A 113 -5.77 5.44 6.71
C SER A 113 -7.07 6.24 6.68
N SER A 114 -8.17 5.67 7.17
CA SER A 114 -9.50 6.20 6.95
C SER A 114 -10.33 6.02 8.20
N ALA A 115 -10.51 7.14 8.88
CA ALA A 115 -11.64 7.35 9.78
C ALA A 115 -12.92 6.97 9.04
N ARG A 116 -13.56 5.85 9.43
CA ARG A 116 -14.85 5.46 8.88
C ARG A 116 -15.94 6.14 9.68
N ILE A 117 -16.91 6.70 8.98
CA ILE A 117 -18.13 7.19 9.60
C ILE A 117 -19.12 6.03 9.69
N GLU A 118 -19.49 5.65 10.90
CA GLU A 118 -20.63 4.77 11.13
C GLU A 118 -21.87 5.60 11.45
N ARG A 119 -23.01 5.19 10.88
CA ARG A 119 -24.31 5.86 11.04
C ARG A 119 -25.33 4.84 11.55
N THR A 120 -26.09 5.24 12.55
CA THR A 120 -27.34 4.56 12.92
C THR A 120 -28.51 5.50 12.70
N GLN A 121 -29.57 4.98 12.09
CA GLN A 121 -30.85 5.67 11.91
C GLN A 121 -31.97 4.71 12.28
N PHE A 122 -32.93 5.19 13.06
CA PHE A 122 -34.17 4.46 13.33
C PHE A 122 -35.36 5.42 13.38
N LEU A 123 -36.53 4.86 13.10
CA LEU A 123 -37.81 5.56 13.09
C LEU A 123 -38.51 5.38 14.42
N VAL A 124 -39.08 6.45 14.93
CA VAL A 124 -40.00 6.48 16.07
C VAL A 124 -41.36 6.91 15.52
N SER A 125 -42.30 5.97 15.53
CA SER A 125 -43.65 6.14 14.96
C SER A 125 -44.75 6.25 16.03
N SER A 126 -44.41 6.08 17.30
CA SER A 126 -45.30 6.21 18.45
C SER A 126 -44.52 6.26 19.76
N GLY A 127 -45.13 6.80 20.81
CA GLY A 127 -44.57 6.88 22.17
C GLY A 127 -44.66 8.28 22.78
N SER A 128 -44.48 8.38 24.09
CA SER A 128 -44.23 9.64 24.80
C SER A 128 -42.72 9.76 25.05
N ASN A 129 -42.18 10.98 24.99
CA ASN A 129 -40.74 11.24 25.14
C ASN A 129 -39.85 10.52 24.11
N TYR A 130 -39.76 11.08 22.89
CA TYR A 130 -38.85 10.55 21.87
C TYR A 130 -37.37 10.63 22.29
N GLY A 131 -37.00 11.49 23.25
CA GLY A 131 -35.63 11.60 23.76
C GLY A 131 -35.15 10.30 24.38
N ASP A 132 -35.93 9.75 25.32
CA ASP A 132 -35.65 8.46 25.97
C ASP A 132 -35.61 7.31 24.96
N ILE A 133 -36.56 7.29 24.02
CA ILE A 133 -36.61 6.28 22.95
C ILE A 133 -35.38 6.40 22.06
N CYS A 134 -34.99 7.62 21.69
CA CYS A 134 -33.82 7.86 20.86
C CYS A 134 -32.55 7.40 21.59
N GLN A 135 -32.37 7.83 22.84
CA GLN A 135 -31.20 7.52 23.65
C GLN A 135 -31.06 6.01 23.90
N SER A 136 -32.15 5.30 24.20
CA SER A 136 -32.15 3.85 24.46
C SER A 136 -31.68 3.03 23.24
N ASN A 137 -32.18 3.38 22.05
CA ASN A 137 -31.77 2.72 20.81
C ASN A 137 -30.30 2.97 20.50
N ILE A 138 -29.81 4.20 20.71
CA ILE A 138 -28.42 4.57 20.45
C ILE A 138 -27.47 3.89 21.44
N ASN A 139 -27.88 3.77 22.70
CA ASN A 139 -27.15 3.00 23.71
C ASN A 139 -27.03 1.54 23.30
N SER A 140 -28.12 0.94 22.84
CA SER A 140 -28.16 -0.46 22.38
C SER A 140 -27.26 -0.73 21.16
N ASN A 141 -26.98 0.30 20.34
CA ASN A 141 -26.09 0.22 19.18
C ASN A 141 -24.64 0.66 19.49
N GLY A 142 -24.28 0.88 20.76
CA GLY A 142 -22.92 1.23 21.16
C GLY A 142 -22.48 2.64 20.73
N MET A 143 -23.43 3.56 20.58
CA MET A 143 -23.19 4.93 20.09
C MET A 143 -23.49 6.02 21.13
N ALA A 144 -23.67 5.63 22.40
CA ALA A 144 -24.06 6.50 23.51
C ALA A 144 -23.16 7.75 23.71
N ALA A 145 -21.86 7.64 23.37
CA ALA A 145 -20.86 8.67 23.68
C ALA A 145 -20.81 9.86 22.69
N GLN A 146 -21.57 9.84 21.58
CA GLN A 146 -21.38 10.79 20.47
C GLN A 146 -22.53 11.81 20.30
N GLY A 147 -23.54 11.78 21.16
CA GLY A 147 -24.74 12.62 21.01
C GLY A 147 -25.60 12.22 19.79
N TRP A 148 -26.80 12.77 19.69
CA TRP A 148 -27.74 12.43 18.61
C TRP A 148 -28.61 13.61 18.19
N VAL A 149 -29.20 13.49 17.00
CA VAL A 149 -30.13 14.48 16.43
C VAL A 149 -31.43 13.78 16.08
N ALA A 150 -32.57 14.36 16.46
CA ALA A 150 -33.87 13.94 15.95
C ALA A 150 -34.38 14.90 14.87
N SER A 151 -35.07 14.36 13.87
CA SER A 151 -35.81 15.14 12.87
C SER A 151 -37.20 14.53 12.66
N GLY A 152 -38.25 15.33 12.49
CA GLY A 152 -39.62 14.87 12.25
C GLY A 152 -40.60 16.06 12.23
N SER A 153 -41.83 15.86 11.77
CA SER A 153 -42.82 16.95 11.62
C SER A 153 -43.38 17.45 12.96
N ASP A 154 -43.34 16.61 14.01
CA ASP A 154 -44.06 16.84 15.25
C ASP A 154 -43.18 16.62 16.52
N ALA A 155 -41.86 16.82 16.45
CA ALA A 155 -40.96 16.55 17.57
C ALA A 155 -41.16 17.53 18.77
N CYS A 156 -41.46 17.01 19.96
CA CYS A 156 -41.51 17.77 21.22
C CYS A 156 -40.13 18.20 21.74
N THR A 157 -40.06 18.83 22.91
CA THR A 157 -38.85 18.82 23.76
C THR A 157 -38.72 17.47 24.48
N GLU A 158 -37.50 17.08 24.91
CA GLU A 158 -37.24 15.81 25.64
C GLU A 158 -38.12 15.64 26.89
N ASP A 159 -38.64 16.73 27.47
CA ASP A 159 -39.31 16.71 28.79
C ASP A 159 -40.82 17.04 28.74
N GLY A 160 -41.46 16.99 27.55
CA GLY A 160 -42.86 17.40 27.37
C GLY A 160 -43.78 16.28 26.83
N ASN A 161 -45.02 16.22 27.33
CA ASN A 161 -46.05 15.25 26.92
C ASN A 161 -47.01 15.73 25.81
N ASP A 162 -46.83 16.94 25.27
CA ASP A 162 -47.85 17.66 24.47
C ASP A 162 -47.61 17.67 22.94
N CYS A 163 -47.13 16.59 22.33
CA CYS A 163 -47.12 16.48 20.86
C CYS A 163 -47.30 15.05 20.34
N SER A 164 -47.76 14.96 19.09
CA SER A 164 -47.82 13.71 18.33
C SER A 164 -46.40 13.28 17.94
N VAL A 165 -45.98 12.06 18.24
CA VAL A 165 -44.70 11.55 17.72
C VAL A 165 -44.99 10.85 16.40
N ASP A 166 -44.97 11.62 15.30
CA ASP A 166 -45.08 11.07 13.94
C ASP A 166 -43.80 11.32 13.13
N ASN A 167 -43.32 10.27 12.48
CA ASN A 167 -42.16 10.29 11.57
C ASN A 167 -40.85 10.83 12.18
N VAL A 168 -40.65 10.72 13.48
CA VAL A 168 -39.38 11.12 14.13
C VAL A 168 -38.28 10.12 13.75
N ARG A 169 -37.17 10.62 13.23
CA ARG A 169 -35.98 9.85 12.94
C ARG A 169 -34.86 10.29 13.86
N CYS A 170 -34.33 9.36 14.61
CA CYS A 170 -33.16 9.58 15.45
C CYS A 170 -31.91 9.20 14.65
N PHE A 171 -30.92 10.07 14.65
CA PHE A 171 -29.66 9.90 13.95
C PHE A 171 -28.51 10.05 14.92
N ALA A 172 -27.55 9.15 14.82
CA ALA A 172 -26.25 9.34 15.43
C ALA A 172 -25.16 8.90 14.46
N ILE A 173 -24.01 9.55 14.63
CA ILE A 173 -22.85 9.38 13.79
C ILE A 173 -21.68 9.13 14.74
N ARG A 174 -20.82 8.16 14.41
CA ARG A 174 -19.52 8.05 15.06
C ARG A 174 -18.37 7.91 14.09
N ILE A 175 -17.26 8.52 14.46
CA ILE A 175 -15.99 8.32 13.79
C ILE A 175 -15.30 7.11 14.43
N VAL A 176 -15.01 6.09 13.63
CA VAL A 176 -14.19 4.95 14.04
C VAL A 176 -12.88 4.97 13.26
N ASN A 177 -11.78 4.73 13.96
CA ASN A 177 -10.43 4.65 13.39
C ASN A 177 -9.93 3.22 13.51
#